data_AF-A0A7W9XIV8-F1
#
_entry.id   AF-A0A7W9XIV8-F1
#
_cell.length_a   1.000
_cell.length_b   1.000
_cell.length_c   1.000
_cell.angle_alpha   90.00
_cell.angle_beta   90.00
_cell.angle_gamma   90.00
#
_symmetry.space_group_name_H-M   'P 1'
#
loop_
_entity.id
_entity.type
_entity.pdbx_description
1 polymer ?
#
loop_
_entity_poly.entity_id
_entity_poly.type
_entity_poly.pdbx_seq_one_letter_code
_entity_poly.pdbx_strand_id
1 'polypeptide(L)' 'MVKTLIKLCYASVAEKAIIPIQDILGLDETNRMNVPSSTTGNWAWRLPADVITPEMERWLLKQMNFFNRQ' A
#
# COMPACT_ATOMS: atom_id res chain seq x y z
N MET A 1 0.03 -8.04 9.96
CA MET A 1 0.92 -8.62 8.92
C MET A 1 1.32 -7.58 7.87
N VAL A 2 0.38 -6.83 7.28
CA VAL A 2 0.64 -5.85 6.21
C VAL A 2 1.70 -4.78 6.57
N LYS A 3 1.61 -4.14 7.74
CA LYS A 3 2.61 -3.15 8.21
C LYS A 3 4.04 -3.71 8.29
N THR A 4 4.21 -5.02 8.52
CA THR A 4 5.53 -5.66 8.55
C THR A 4 6.14 -5.71 7.15
N LEU A 5 5.36 -6.09 6.13
CA LEU A 5 5.83 -6.13 4.74
C LEU A 5 6.17 -4.74 4.20
N ILE A 6 5.39 -3.71 4.56
CA ILE A 6 5.70 -2.32 4.20
C ILE A 6 7.06 -1.89 4.79
N LYS A 7 7.31 -2.21 6.07
CA LYS A 7 8.61 -1.92 6.70
C LYS A 7 9.76 -2.69 6.04
N LEU A 8 9.55 -3.95 5.66
CA LEU A 8 10.56 -4.73 4.94
C LEU A 8 10.85 -4.17 3.54
N CYS A 9 9.82 -3.69 2.83
CA CYS A 9 9.99 -2.99 1.56
C CYS A 9 10.86 -1.73 1.74
N TYR A 10 10.56 -0.90 2.75
CA TYR A 10 11.38 0.27 3.09
C TYR A 10 12.78 -0.10 3.60
N ALA A 11 12.99 -1.24 4.24
CA ALA A 11 14.30 -1.66 4.74
C ALA A 11 15.24 -2.22 3.64
N SER A 12 14.72 -2.50 2.44
CA SER A 12 15.50 -3.13 1.36
C SER A 12 16.60 -2.21 0.81
N VAL A 13 17.53 -2.76 0.01
CA VAL A 13 18.56 -1.99 -0.72
C VAL A 13 18.06 -1.40 -2.05
N ALA A 14 16.82 -1.68 -2.45
CA ALA A 14 16.26 -1.16 -3.70
C ALA A 14 16.23 0.37 -3.68
N GLU A 15 16.46 1.03 -4.82
CA GLU A 15 16.43 2.50 -4.90
C GLU A 15 15.03 3.07 -4.61
N LYS A 16 13.98 2.40 -5.11
CA LYS A 16 12.58 2.83 -4.96
C LYS A 16 11.76 1.77 -4.24
N ALA A 17 10.91 2.21 -3.32
CA ALA A 17 9.92 1.40 -2.63
C ALA A 17 8.52 1.91 -3.02
N ILE A 18 7.70 1.05 -3.62
CA ILE A 18 6.34 1.38 -4.07
C ILE A 18 5.37 0.48 -3.32
N ILE A 19 4.39 1.10 -2.65
CA ILE A 19 3.38 0.40 -1.86
C ILE A 19 2.00 0.65 -2.48
N PRO A 20 1.22 -0.38 -2.83
CA PRO A 20 -0.17 -0.24 -3.24
C PRO A 20 -1.00 0.45 -2.15
N ILE A 21 -1.91 1.33 -2.55
CA ILE A 21 -2.79 2.02 -1.59
C ILE A 21 -3.70 1.04 -0.83
N GLN A 22 -4.06 -0.10 -1.43
CA GLN A 22 -4.82 -1.16 -0.77
C GLN A 22 -4.07 -1.74 0.45
N ASP A 23 -2.74 -1.87 0.36
CA ASP A 23 -1.91 -2.33 1.48
C ASP A 23 -1.81 -1.27 2.57
N ILE A 24 -1.75 0.02 2.20
CA ILE A 24 -1.78 1.14 3.17
C ILE A 24 -3.11 1.13 3.95
N LEU A 25 -4.22 0.88 3.25
CA LEU A 25 -5.55 0.77 3.83
C LEU A 25 -5.79 -0.57 4.56
N GLY A 26 -4.92 -1.56 4.39
CA GLY A 26 -5.04 -2.89 5.00
C GLY A 26 -6.22 -3.70 4.47
N LEU A 27 -6.58 -3.50 3.20
CA LEU A 27 -7.69 -4.19 2.54
C LEU A 27 -7.34 -5.64 2.19
N ASP A 28 -8.35 -6.49 2.12
CA ASP A 28 -8.23 -7.91 1.75
C ASP A 28 -8.29 -8.13 0.22
N GLU A 29 -8.30 -9.40 -0.20
CA GLU A 29 -8.29 -9.79 -1.61
C GLU A 29 -9.51 -9.34 -2.42
N THR A 30 -10.62 -8.94 -1.77
CA THR A 30 -11.80 -8.41 -2.47
C THR A 30 -11.51 -7.05 -3.12
N ASN A 31 -10.38 -6.42 -2.77
CA ASN A 31 -9.94 -5.12 -3.26
C ASN A 31 -8.81 -5.21 -4.29
N ARG A 32 -8.56 -6.40 -4.86
CA ARG A 32 -7.55 -6.57 -5.92
C ARG A 32 -7.90 -5.74 -7.16
N MET A 33 -6.87 -5.11 -7.72
CA MET A 33 -7.00 -4.37 -8.98
C MET A 33 -7.20 -5.32 -10.18
N ASN A 34 -6.53 -6.47 -10.20
CA ASN A 34 -6.59 -7.41 -11.32
C ASN A 34 -6.32 -8.85 -10.86
N VAL A 35 -7.05 -9.79 -11.44
CA VAL A 35 -6.81 -11.23 -11.41
C VAL A 35 -6.51 -11.66 -12.85
N PRO A 36 -5.23 -11.94 -13.18
CA PRO A 36 -4.85 -12.40 -14.52
C PRO A 36 -5.67 -13.60 -14.97
N SER A 37 -6.00 -13.66 -16.26
CA SER A 37 -6.85 -14.69 -16.87
C SER A 37 -8.31 -14.73 -16.40
N SER A 38 -8.75 -13.79 -15.56
CA SER A 38 -10.18 -13.54 -15.34
C SER A 38 -10.74 -12.61 -16.42
N THR A 39 -11.99 -12.85 -16.82
CA THR A 39 -12.72 -12.03 -17.80
C THR A 39 -13.61 -10.97 -17.16
N THR A 40 -13.81 -10.99 -15.84
CA THR A 40 -14.74 -10.08 -15.13
C THR A 40 -14.13 -9.57 -13.83
N GLY A 41 -14.62 -8.41 -13.36
CA GLY A 41 -14.26 -7.84 -12.06
C GLY A 41 -12.88 -7.16 -11.97
N ASN A 42 -12.11 -7.13 -13.05
CA ASN A 42 -10.80 -6.49 -13.09
C ASN A 42 -10.90 -4.98 -13.34
N TRP A 43 -9.89 -4.23 -12.87
CA TRP A 43 -9.69 -2.79 -13.10
C TRP A 43 -10.81 -1.88 -12.57
N ALA A 44 -11.70 -2.44 -11.75
CA ALA A 44 -12.88 -1.75 -11.23
C ALA A 44 -12.66 -1.14 -9.84
N TRP A 45 -11.56 -1.48 -9.15
CA TRP A 45 -11.29 -0.96 -7.81
C TRP A 45 -11.08 0.55 -7.84
N ARG A 46 -11.73 1.25 -6.90
CA ARG A 46 -11.60 2.70 -6.72
C ARG A 46 -11.33 2.99 -5.25
N LEU A 47 -10.50 4.00 -5.01
CA LEU A 47 -10.30 4.53 -3.67
C LEU A 47 -11.64 5.09 -3.15
N PRO A 48 -12.17 4.58 -2.03
CA PRO A 48 -13.37 5.17 -1.42
C PRO A 48 -13.09 6.60 -0.94
N ALA A 49 -14.10 7.45 -0.92
CA ALA A 49 -13.95 8.79 -0.37
C ALA A 49 -13.61 8.72 1.13
N ASP A 50 -12.84 9.70 1.61
CA ASP A 50 -12.56 9.95 3.03
C ASP A 50 -11.88 8.83 3.84
N VAL A 51 -11.30 7.81 3.17
CA VAL A 51 -10.59 6.72 3.87
C VAL A 51 -9.13 7.05 4.20
N ILE A 52 -8.55 8.07 3.56
CA ILE A 52 -7.19 8.52 3.86
C ILE A 52 -7.24 9.35 5.15
N THR A 53 -6.59 8.84 6.20
CA THR A 53 -6.57 9.53 7.49
C THR A 53 -5.23 10.23 7.73
N PRO A 54 -5.21 11.33 8.52
CA PRO A 54 -3.95 11.95 8.94
C PRO A 54 -3.02 11.02 9.72
N GLU A 55 -3.55 9.96 10.35
CA GLU A 55 -2.73 8.96 11.04
C GLU A 55 -1.92 8.11 10.05
N MET A 56 -2.54 7.71 8.94
CA MET A 56 -1.86 6.95 7.88
C MET A 56 -0.69 7.75 7.30
N GLU A 57 -0.92 9.02 6.99
CA GLU A 57 0.12 9.94 6.49
C GLU A 57 1.27 10.05 7.49
N ARG A 58 0.98 10.36 8.76
CA ARG A 58 2.00 10.45 9.83
C ARG A 58 2.77 9.15 9.99
N TRP A 59 2.10 8.01 9.90
CA TRP A 59 2.74 6.70 10.02
C TRP A 59 3.70 6.43 8.85
N LEU A 60 3.27 6.71 7.61
CA LEU A 60 4.09 6.57 6.40
C LEU A 60 5.30 7.50 6.42
N LEU A 61 5.11 8.78 6.75
CA LEU A 61 6.20 9.74 6.92
C LEU A 61 7.22 9.25 7.96
N LYS A 62 6.75 8.74 9.10
CA LYS A 62 7.62 8.16 10.11
C LYS A 62 8.44 6.98 9.57
N GLN A 63 7.83 6.11 8.76
CA GLN A 63 8.54 4.96 8.19
C GLN A 63 9.57 5.42 7.15
N MET A 64 9.20 6.32 6.25
CA MET A 64 10.10 6.87 5.23
C MET A 64 11.32 7.51 5.87
N ASN A 65 11.14 8.30 6.93
CA ASN A 65 12.24 8.95 7.63
C ASN A 65 13.14 7.93 8.34
N PHE A 66 12.54 6.96 9.03
CA PHE A 66 13.29 5.93 9.76
C PHE A 66 14.17 5.08 8.84
N PHE A 67 13.70 4.77 7.63
CA PHE A 67 14.43 3.96 6.65
C PHE A 67 15.18 4.79 5.59
N ASN A 68 15.29 6.11 5.78
CA ASN A 68 15.99 7.02 4.86
C ASN A 68 15.50 6.93 3.40
N ARG A 69 14.18 7.05 3.20
CA ARG A 69 13.45 6.96 1.92
C ARG A 69 12.88 8.30 1.45
N GLN A 70 13.45 9.42 1.88
CA GLN A 70 13.03 10.78 1.45
C GLN A 70 13.61 11.14 0.08
#